data_AF-A0A1I7Y281-F1
#
_entry.id   AF-A0A1I7Y281-F1
#
_cell.length_a   1.000
_cell.length_b   1.000
_cell.length_c   1.000
_cell.angle_alpha   90.00
_cell.angle_beta   90.00
_cell.angle_gamma   90.00
#
_symmetry.space_group_name_H-M   'P 1'
#
loop_
_entity.id
_entity.type
_entity.pdbx_description
1 polymer ?
#
loop_
_entity_poly.entity_id
_entity_poly.type
_entity_poly.pdbx_seq_one_letter_code
_entity_poly.pdbx_strand_id
1 'polypeptide(L)'
;MWWESVNSVYGRSRNPYDTRRITGGSSGGEGALISAAGSVIGIGSDIGGSIRMPAYFNGVFGLKPSPGVVPLDGHLPEPIGYRERMLRIGPMCRYAKDLKTMLQSPSATASACSESAPCVATPRTSKLCFRSLAARRQRLSSN
;
A
#
# COMPACT_ATOMS: atom_id res chain seq x y z
N MET A 1 -1.70 -10.03 -17.39
CA MET A 1 -0.49 -10.13 -16.53
C MET A 1 0.71 -9.99 -17.42
N TRP A 2 1.60 -9.05 -17.13
CA TRP A 2 2.79 -8.76 -17.95
C TRP A 2 3.91 -8.27 -17.03
N TRP A 3 5.17 -8.56 -17.36
CA TRP A 3 6.34 -8.15 -16.55
C TRP A 3 6.81 -6.72 -16.85
N GLU A 4 6.12 -5.99 -17.73
CA GLU A 4 6.36 -4.60 -18.08
C GLU A 4 5.06 -3.78 -17.93
N SER A 5 5.17 -2.51 -17.60
CA SER A 5 4.01 -1.60 -17.52
C SER A 5 3.82 -0.87 -18.85
N VAL A 6 3.06 -1.49 -19.76
CA VAL A 6 2.65 -0.93 -21.05
C VAL A 6 1.15 -1.17 -21.25
N ASN A 7 0.44 -0.16 -21.74
CA ASN A 7 -0.95 -0.28 -22.15
C ASN A 7 -1.25 0.65 -23.34
N SER A 8 -2.30 0.37 -24.10
CA SER A 8 -2.63 1.14 -25.31
C SER A 8 -3.20 2.54 -25.04
N VAL A 9 -3.65 2.82 -23.81
CA VAL A 9 -4.31 4.09 -23.45
C VAL A 9 -3.28 5.15 -23.05
N TYR A 10 -2.33 4.80 -22.18
CA TYR A 10 -1.31 5.67 -21.60
C TYR A 10 0.10 5.40 -22.15
N GLY A 11 0.27 4.35 -22.94
CA GLY A 11 1.56 3.94 -23.47
C GLY A 11 2.43 3.18 -22.46
N ARG A 12 3.75 3.32 -22.62
CA ARG A 12 4.77 2.57 -21.87
C ARG A 12 5.39 3.44 -20.76
N SER A 13 5.36 2.94 -19.52
CA SER A 13 6.11 3.55 -18.42
C SER A 13 7.62 3.37 -18.63
N ARG A 14 8.39 4.42 -18.38
CA ARG A 14 9.85 4.43 -18.56
C ARG A 14 10.56 4.49 -17.22
N ASN A 15 11.68 3.76 -17.11
CA ASN A 15 12.47 3.73 -15.89
C ASN A 15 13.17 5.09 -15.69
N PRO A 16 13.08 5.72 -14.51
CA PRO A 16 13.67 7.04 -14.26
C PRO A 16 15.20 7.04 -14.26
N TYR A 17 15.86 5.90 -14.01
CA TYR A 17 17.31 5.81 -14.10
C TYR A 17 17.83 5.74 -15.54
N ASP A 18 17.10 5.09 -16.44
CA ASP A 18 17.42 5.01 -17.88
C ASP A 18 16.12 4.77 -18.66
N THR A 19 15.71 5.77 -19.43
CA THR A 19 14.43 5.77 -20.15
C THR A 19 14.31 4.70 -21.24
N ARG A 20 15.43 4.04 -21.60
CA ARG A 20 15.48 2.91 -22.54
C ARG A 20 15.15 1.57 -21.86
N ARG A 21 15.19 1.50 -20.52
CA ARG A 21 14.95 0.29 -19.74
C ARG A 21 13.50 0.15 -19.30
N ILE A 22 13.12 -1.09 -18.99
CA ILE A 22 11.80 -1.43 -18.46
C ILE A 22 11.67 -0.99 -17.00
N THR A 23 10.45 -0.63 -16.58
CA THR A 23 10.10 -0.34 -15.18
C THR A 23 9.73 -1.59 -14.40
N GLY A 24 9.48 -2.72 -15.06
CA GLY A 24 8.78 -3.85 -14.45
C GLY A 24 7.27 -3.68 -14.43
N GLY A 25 6.56 -4.70 -13.97
CA GLY A 25 5.10 -4.71 -13.95
C GLY A 25 4.49 -5.78 -13.04
N SER A 26 3.21 -5.67 -12.69
CA SER A 26 2.29 -4.61 -13.13
C SER A 26 2.45 -3.26 -12.43
N SER A 27 3.03 -3.22 -11.22
CA SER A 27 3.18 -1.98 -10.43
C SER A 27 4.39 -1.13 -10.85
N GLY A 28 4.72 -1.11 -12.15
CA GLY A 28 5.86 -0.36 -12.69
C GLY A 28 5.69 1.16 -12.59
N GLY A 29 4.45 1.65 -12.63
CA GLY A 29 4.15 3.07 -12.38
C GLY A 29 4.58 3.52 -10.99
N GLU A 30 4.19 2.76 -9.95
CA GLU A 30 4.59 3.03 -8.56
C GLU A 30 6.10 2.98 -8.38
N GLY A 31 6.75 1.94 -8.91
CA GLY A 31 8.21 1.81 -8.84
C GLY A 31 8.93 2.99 -9.48
N ALA A 32 8.49 3.41 -10.67
CA ALA A 32 9.06 4.56 -11.38
C ALA A 32 8.79 5.89 -10.66
N LEU A 33 7.57 6.10 -10.14
CA LEU A 33 7.19 7.34 -9.46
C LEU A 33 7.96 7.53 -8.15
N ILE A 34 8.09 6.47 -7.34
CA ILE A 34 8.85 6.50 -6.07
C ILE A 34 10.34 6.71 -6.37
N SER A 35 10.87 6.04 -7.40
CA SER A 35 12.26 6.20 -7.80
C SER A 35 12.55 7.62 -8.30
N ALA A 36 11.63 8.23 -9.04
CA ALA A 36 11.70 9.62 -9.50
C ALA A 36 11.42 10.69 -8.41
N ALA A 37 11.23 10.29 -7.14
CA ALA A 37 10.86 11.17 -6.03
C ALA A 37 9.51 11.88 -6.19
N GLY A 38 8.64 11.39 -7.07
CA GLY A 38 7.27 11.89 -7.24
C GLY A 38 6.31 11.41 -6.16
N SER A 39 6.64 10.30 -5.48
CA SER A 39 5.94 9.85 -4.28
C SER A 39 6.92 9.29 -3.25
N VAL A 40 6.61 9.48 -1.97
CA VAL A 40 7.38 8.90 -0.86
C VAL A 40 7.04 7.41 -0.69
N ILE A 41 5.78 7.06 -0.97
CA ILE A 41 5.16 5.78 -0.64
C ILE A 41 4.24 5.34 -1.78
N GLY A 42 4.11 4.04 -1.98
CA GLY A 42 3.18 3.48 -2.96
C GLY A 42 2.60 2.16 -2.51
N ILE A 43 1.51 1.78 -3.15
CA ILE A 43 0.80 0.53 -2.88
C ILE A 43 0.70 -0.23 -4.19
N GLY A 44 1.16 -1.47 -4.19
CA GLY A 44 1.08 -2.36 -5.34
C GLY A 44 0.35 -3.65 -5.02
N SER A 45 0.10 -4.45 -6.05
CA SER A 45 -0.39 -5.82 -5.92
C SER A 45 0.63 -6.80 -6.49
N ASP A 46 0.77 -7.96 -5.84
CA ASP A 46 1.73 -9.00 -6.22
C ASP A 46 1.07 -10.37 -6.09
N ILE A 47 0.87 -11.01 -7.24
CA ILE A 47 0.49 -12.41 -7.35
C ILE A 47 1.67 -13.29 -7.80
N GLY A 48 2.52 -12.75 -8.67
CA GLY A 48 3.65 -13.46 -9.29
C GLY A 48 4.96 -12.67 -9.36
N GLY A 49 5.05 -11.55 -8.65
CA GLY A 49 6.23 -10.67 -8.63
C GLY A 49 5.92 -9.20 -8.85
N SER A 50 4.66 -8.80 -8.96
CA SER A 50 4.29 -7.47 -9.44
C SER A 50 4.55 -6.30 -8.48
N ILE A 51 5.02 -6.56 -7.26
CA ILE A 51 5.65 -5.55 -6.37
C ILE A 51 7.17 -5.71 -6.42
N ARG A 52 7.67 -6.94 -6.34
CA ARG A 52 9.11 -7.25 -6.21
C ARG A 52 9.91 -6.94 -7.49
N MET A 53 9.35 -7.24 -8.66
CA MET A 53 9.97 -6.99 -9.96
C MET A 53 10.16 -5.49 -10.23
N PRO A 54 9.11 -4.63 -10.13
CA PRO A 54 9.32 -3.20 -10.31
C PRO A 54 10.16 -2.58 -9.19
N ALA A 55 10.12 -3.12 -7.97
CA ALA A 55 11.03 -2.70 -6.92
C ALA A 55 12.50 -2.93 -7.29
N TYR A 56 12.81 -4.12 -7.80
CA TYR A 56 14.16 -4.47 -8.26
C TYR A 56 14.62 -3.58 -9.42
N PHE A 57 13.81 -3.38 -10.46
CA PHE A 57 14.22 -2.61 -11.63
C PHE A 57 14.34 -1.10 -11.39
N ASN A 58 13.51 -0.53 -10.53
CA ASN A 58 13.54 0.91 -10.21
C ASN A 58 14.31 1.22 -8.93
N GLY A 59 15.05 0.25 -8.36
CA GLY A 59 15.91 0.46 -7.19
C GLY A 59 15.17 0.97 -5.95
N VAL A 60 13.94 0.50 -5.73
CA VAL A 60 13.13 0.81 -4.55
C VAL A 60 12.86 -0.47 -3.75
N PHE A 61 12.40 -0.32 -2.51
CA PHE A 61 12.03 -1.45 -1.68
C PHE A 61 10.54 -1.75 -1.83
N GLY A 62 10.20 -3.01 -2.07
CA GLY A 62 8.81 -3.47 -2.17
C GLY A 62 8.63 -4.77 -1.41
N LEU A 63 7.55 -4.86 -0.63
CA LEU A 63 7.29 -6.02 0.21
C LEU A 63 5.97 -6.69 -0.18
N LYS A 64 6.05 -7.98 -0.50
CA LYS A 64 4.87 -8.84 -0.62
C LYS A 64 4.61 -9.50 0.74
N PRO A 65 3.58 -9.09 1.49
CA PRO A 65 3.33 -9.67 2.80
C PRO A 65 2.81 -11.12 2.71
N SER A 66 2.74 -11.75 3.87
CA SER A 66 2.09 -13.06 4.03
C SER A 66 0.57 -12.96 3.77
N PRO A 67 -0.07 -14.06 3.35
CA PRO A 67 -1.53 -14.16 3.31
C PRO A 67 -2.20 -13.69 4.60
N GLY A 68 -3.27 -12.90 4.47
CA GLY A 68 -4.09 -12.43 5.59
C GLY A 68 -3.57 -11.21 6.35
N VAL A 69 -2.38 -10.68 6.03
CA VAL A 69 -1.84 -9.47 6.69
C VAL A 69 -2.57 -8.20 6.23
N VAL A 70 -2.88 -8.12 4.94
CA VAL A 70 -3.65 -7.02 4.33
C VAL A 70 -4.88 -7.64 3.68
N PRO A 71 -6.10 -7.20 3.99
CA PRO A 71 -7.30 -7.70 3.35
C PRO A 71 -7.31 -7.29 1.87
N LEU A 72 -8.00 -8.10 1.07
CA LEU A 72 -8.12 -7.90 -0.37
C LEU A 72 -9.43 -7.19 -0.75
N ASP A 73 -10.19 -6.72 0.24
CA ASP A 73 -11.48 -6.08 0.04
C ASP A 73 -11.32 -4.82 -0.82
N GLY A 74 -12.17 -4.70 -1.85
CA GLY A 74 -12.08 -3.60 -2.82
C GLY A 74 -10.95 -3.73 -3.85
N HIS A 75 -10.19 -4.83 -3.87
CA HIS A 75 -9.20 -5.05 -4.92
C HIS A 75 -9.88 -5.32 -6.28
N LEU A 76 -9.43 -4.59 -7.30
CA LEU A 76 -9.91 -4.75 -8.67
C LEU A 76 -8.77 -5.24 -9.59
N PRO A 77 -9.01 -6.26 -10.43
CA PRO A 77 -10.21 -7.10 -10.49
C PRO A 77 -10.34 -7.99 -9.24
N GLU A 78 -11.58 -8.33 -8.88
CA GLU A 78 -11.87 -9.13 -7.69
C GLU A 78 -11.04 -10.43 -7.70
N PRO A 79 -10.36 -10.76 -6.59
CA PRO A 79 -9.60 -12.00 -6.52
C PRO A 79 -10.57 -13.17 -6.44
N ILE A 80 -10.61 -13.99 -7.50
CA ILE A 80 -11.42 -15.22 -7.54
C ILE A 80 -10.50 -16.42 -7.67
N GLY A 81 -10.76 -17.48 -6.89
CA GLY A 81 -10.09 -18.78 -7.00
C GLY A 81 -8.63 -18.75 -6.56
N TYR A 82 -7.70 -19.15 -7.43
CA TYR A 82 -6.27 -19.18 -7.07
C TYR A 82 -5.71 -17.79 -6.70
N ARG A 83 -6.35 -16.71 -7.19
CA ARG A 83 -5.93 -15.33 -6.93
C ARG A 83 -6.12 -14.96 -5.46
N GLU A 84 -7.15 -15.43 -4.79
CA GLU A 84 -7.36 -15.18 -3.34
C GLU A 84 -6.19 -15.72 -2.49
N ARG A 85 -5.64 -16.86 -2.92
CA ARG A 85 -4.54 -17.55 -2.22
C ARG A 85 -3.18 -16.92 -2.51
N MET A 86 -2.98 -16.33 -3.67
CA MET A 86 -1.66 -15.86 -4.12
C MET A 86 -1.51 -14.33 -4.13
N LEU A 87 -2.57 -13.60 -4.45
CA LEU A 87 -2.56 -12.14 -4.57
C LEU A 87 -2.35 -11.51 -3.20
N ARG A 88 -1.37 -10.62 -3.09
CA ARG A 88 -1.15 -9.81 -1.91
C ARG A 88 -1.00 -8.34 -2.29
N ILE A 89 -1.61 -7.47 -1.50
CA ILE A 89 -1.38 -6.03 -1.58
C ILE A 89 -0.23 -5.71 -0.64
N GLY A 90 0.68 -4.85 -1.07
CA GLY A 90 1.87 -4.55 -0.28
C GLY A 90 2.46 -3.17 -0.57
N PRO A 91 3.23 -2.62 0.38
CA PRO A 91 3.82 -1.31 0.23
C PRO A 91 5.10 -1.33 -0.61
N MET A 92 5.35 -0.19 -1.25
CA MET A 92 6.60 0.16 -1.93
C MET A 92 7.11 1.51 -1.38
N CYS A 93 8.41 1.63 -1.14
CA CYS A 93 9.02 2.84 -0.61
C CYS A 93 10.52 2.92 -0.94
N ARG A 94 11.11 4.10 -0.74
CA ARG A 94 12.55 4.34 -1.01
C ARG A 94 13.48 3.76 0.06
N TYR A 95 13.01 3.60 1.30
CA TYR A 95 13.82 3.10 2.41
C TYR A 95 13.18 1.87 3.05
N ALA A 96 13.98 0.83 3.32
CA ALA A 96 13.49 -0.41 3.92
C ALA A 96 12.82 -0.23 5.28
N LYS A 97 13.23 0.79 6.07
CA LYS A 97 12.65 1.10 7.38
C LYS A 97 11.16 1.46 7.29
N ASP A 98 10.74 2.07 6.19
CA ASP A 98 9.38 2.59 6.03
C ASP A 98 8.38 1.47 5.71
N LEU A 99 8.83 0.34 5.17
CA LEU A 99 8.00 -0.84 4.91
C LEU A 99 7.32 -1.36 6.18
N LYS A 100 8.03 -1.34 7.32
CA LYS A 100 7.50 -1.81 8.59
C LYS A 100 6.38 -0.91 9.09
N THR A 101 6.62 0.40 9.09
CA THR A 101 5.61 1.41 9.45
C THR A 101 4.38 1.27 8.56
N MET A 102 4.61 1.05 7.26
CA MET A 102 3.55 0.89 6.27
C MET A 102 2.75 -0.39 6.37
N LEU A 103 3.27 -1.47 6.97
CA LEU A 103 2.45 -2.66 7.23
C LEU A 103 1.70 -2.57 8.55
N GLN A 104 2.21 -1.82 9.53
CA GLN A 104 1.58 -1.66 10.84
C GLN A 104 0.34 -0.75 10.80
N SER A 105 0.32 0.22 9.88
CA SER A 105 -0.80 1.16 9.75
C SER A 105 -2.06 0.59 9.07
N PRO A 106 -1.98 -0.16 7.94
CA PRO A 106 -3.15 -0.65 7.21
C PRO A 106 -3.73 -1.96 7.77
N SER A 107 -3.00 -2.71 8.60
CA SER A 107 -3.54 -3.92 9.24
C SER A 107 -4.53 -3.62 10.38
N ALA A 108 -4.77 -2.34 10.69
CA ALA A 108 -5.63 -1.93 11.81
C ALA A 108 -7.03 -1.42 11.40
N THR A 109 -7.29 -1.14 10.11
CA THR A 109 -8.48 -0.36 9.72
C THR A 109 -9.47 -1.07 8.80
N ALA A 110 -9.13 -2.22 8.23
CA ALA A 110 -9.99 -2.84 7.23
C ALA A 110 -11.03 -3.85 7.76
N SER A 111 -11.06 -4.13 9.07
CA SER A 111 -12.21 -4.82 9.71
C SER A 111 -13.15 -3.87 10.46
N ALA A 112 -13.03 -2.54 10.28
CA ALA A 112 -13.72 -1.55 11.12
C ALA A 112 -14.62 -0.57 10.35
N CYS A 113 -14.80 -0.72 9.03
CA CYS A 113 -15.71 0.12 8.25
C CYS A 113 -16.76 -0.71 7.49
N SER A 114 -17.48 -1.55 8.21
CA SER A 114 -18.90 -1.77 7.93
C SER A 114 -19.68 -0.90 8.90
N GLU A 115 -20.62 -0.09 8.42
CA GLU A 115 -21.55 0.73 9.22
C GLU A 115 -22.44 -0.14 10.12
N SER A 116 -21.89 -0.74 11.19
CA SER A 116 -22.68 -1.51 12.18
C SER A 116 -21.90 -2.06 13.39
N ALA A 117 -20.66 -1.69 13.69
CA ALA A 117 -19.99 -2.23 14.89
C ALA A 117 -19.10 -1.22 15.62
N PRO A 118 -19.20 -1.10 16.96
CA PRO A 118 -18.40 -0.19 17.75
C PRO A 118 -16.93 -0.63 17.74
N CYS A 119 -16.06 0.37 17.70
CA CYS A 119 -14.61 0.25 17.68
C CYS A 119 -14.10 -0.63 18.83
N VAL A 120 -13.83 -1.92 18.58
CA VAL A 120 -13.11 -2.76 19.53
C VAL A 120 -11.62 -2.55 19.29
N ALA A 121 -11.06 -1.61 20.05
CA ALA A 121 -9.62 -1.49 20.23
C ALA A 121 -9.09 -2.79 20.86
N THR A 122 -8.26 -3.54 20.13
CA THR A 122 -7.47 -4.61 20.76
C THR A 122 -6.32 -3.99 21.58
N PRO A 123 -6.15 -4.39 22.85
CA PRO A 123 -5.14 -3.80 23.72
C PRO A 123 -3.80 -4.55 23.63
N ARG A 124 -2.71 -3.77 23.49
CA ARG A 124 -1.27 -4.01 23.81
C ARG A 124 -0.43 -3.58 22.62
N THR A 125 0.57 -2.71 22.67
CA THR A 125 1.41 -2.01 23.67
C THR A 125 2.25 -1.12 22.74
N SER A 126 2.52 0.17 22.88
CA SER A 126 2.66 1.06 24.02
C SER A 126 2.78 2.49 23.42
N LYS A 127 2.20 3.49 24.10
CA LYS A 127 2.54 4.91 24.02
C LYS A 127 2.71 5.53 22.62
N LEU A 128 1.60 5.80 21.91
CA LEU A 128 1.43 7.07 21.18
C LEU A 128 -0.03 7.22 20.74
N CYS A 129 -0.94 7.31 21.71
CA CYS A 129 -2.29 7.78 21.42
C CYS A 129 -2.18 9.29 21.21
N PHE A 130 -2.15 9.72 19.94
CA PHE A 130 -2.29 11.12 19.56
C PHE A 130 -3.56 11.65 20.24
N ARG A 131 -3.39 12.57 21.19
CA ARG A 131 -4.52 13.23 21.84
C ARG A 131 -5.29 14.00 20.77
N SER A 132 -6.46 13.46 20.46
CA SER A 132 -7.56 14.06 19.71
C SER A 132 -7.66 15.57 19.97
N LEU A 133 -7.49 16.33 18.90
CA LEU A 133 -7.70 17.77 18.84
C LEU A 133 -9.16 18.03 18.44
N ALA A 134 -10.12 17.48 19.20
CA ALA A 134 -11.54 17.71 18.95
C ALA A 134 -12.39 17.42 20.19
N ALA A 135 -12.46 18.38 21.13
CA ALA A 135 -13.61 18.61 22.03
C ALA A 135 -13.26 19.67 23.09
N ARG A 136 -13.11 20.93 22.67
CA ARG A 136 -13.15 22.09 23.57
C ARG A 136 -14.24 23.06 23.13
N ARG A 137 -15.47 22.55 23.04
CA ARG A 137 -16.70 23.34 22.89
C ARG A 137 -17.77 22.65 23.73
N GLN A 138 -17.89 23.09 24.98
CA GLN A 138 -19.06 23.01 25.88
C GLN A 138 -18.56 23.09 27.32
N ARG A 139 -18.13 24.29 27.73
CA ARG A 139 -18.03 24.66 29.15
C ARG A 139 -18.02 26.17 29.33
N LEU A 140 -19.00 26.85 28.74
CA LEU A 140 -19.34 28.24 29.05
C LEU A 140 -20.85 28.41 28.80
N SER A 141 -21.66 28.02 29.77
CA SER A 141 -23.09 28.36 29.89
C SER A 141 -23.61 27.81 31.23
N SER A 142 -23.09 28.35 32.32
CA SER A 142 -23.68 28.24 33.65
C SER A 142 -23.09 29.35 34.51
N ASN A 143 -23.73 30.52 34.43
CA ASN A 143 -23.84 31.55 35.46
C ASN A 143 -25.03 32.43 35.06
#